data_AF-A0A2X1QCL2-F1
#
_entry.id   AF-A0A2X1QCL2-F1
#
_cell.length_a   1.000
_cell.length_b   1.000
_cell.length_c   1.000
_cell.angle_alpha   90.00
_cell.angle_beta   90.00
_cell.angle_gamma   90.00
#
_symmetry.space_group_name_H-M   'P 1'
#
loop_
_entity.id
_entity.type
_entity.pdbx_description
1 polymer ?
#
loop_
_entity_poly.entity_id
_entity_poly.type
_entity_poly.pdbx_seq_one_letter_code
_entity_poly.pdbx_strand_id
1 'polypeptide(L)' 'MLRGEVAMVANYSLEADELAAGYVLSCQSLPTSGDVVVDFDARGMA' A
#
# COMPACT_ATOMS: atom_id res chain seq x y z
N MET A 1 -4.44 -6.67 0.85
CA MET A 1 -4.00 -6.53 2.27
C MET A 1 -2.49 -6.33 2.34
N LEU A 2 -2.01 -5.35 3.12
CA LEU A 2 -0.58 -5.13 3.40
C LEU A 2 -0.20 -5.72 4.77
N ARG A 3 0.92 -6.43 4.86
CA ARG A 3 1.59 -6.80 6.12
C ARG A 3 3.04 -6.32 6.10
N GLY A 4 3.51 -5.78 7.22
CA GLY A 4 4.77 -5.06 7.28
C GLY A 4 4.59 -3.56 7.02
N GLU A 5 5.70 -2.84 6.95
CA GLU A 5 5.70 -1.39 6.78
C GLU A 5 6.42 -1.00 5.50
N VAL A 6 5.84 -0.03 4.79
CA VAL A 6 6.42 0.58 3.60
C VAL A 6 6.31 2.09 3.70
N ALA A 7 7.32 2.78 3.17
CA ALA A 7 7.28 4.22 2.95
C ALA A 7 6.99 4.48 1.47
N MET A 8 5.96 5.27 1.18
CA MET A 8 5.58 5.63 -0.18
C MET A 8 6.22 6.98 -0.55
N VAL A 9 7.09 6.98 -1.57
CA VAL A 9 7.90 8.15 -1.95
C VAL A 9 7.03 9.25 -2.55
N ALA A 10 5.95 8.87 -3.24
CA ALA A 10 4.94 9.77 -3.76
C ALA A 10 3.58 9.08 -3.80
N ASN A 11 2.52 9.87 -3.72
CA ASN A 11 1.14 9.44 -3.96
C ASN A 11 0.46 10.43 -4.90
N TYR A 12 0.11 9.97 -6.10
CA TYR A 12 -0.64 10.77 -7.08
C TYR A 12 -1.97 10.12 -7.50
N SER A 13 -2.33 8.98 -6.91
CA SER A 13 -3.44 8.17 -7.41
C SER A 13 -4.38 7.67 -6.32
N LEU A 14 -3.91 7.53 -5.08
CA LEU A 14 -4.76 7.09 -3.97
C LEU A 14 -5.31 8.29 -3.20
N GLU A 15 -6.59 8.23 -2.88
CA GLU A 15 -7.26 9.16 -1.98
C GLU A 15 -6.91 8.88 -0.51
N ALA A 16 -7.27 9.80 0.39
CA ALA A 16 -6.89 9.72 1.80
C ALA A 16 -7.55 8.53 2.54
N ASP A 17 -8.77 8.16 2.16
CA ASP A 17 -9.50 7.01 2.69
C ASP A 17 -8.89 5.68 2.20
N GLU A 18 -8.42 5.63 0.95
CA GLU A 18 -7.69 4.47 0.43
C GLU A 18 -6.35 4.27 1.17
N LEU A 19 -5.62 5.35 1.44
CA LEU A 19 -4.43 5.28 2.29
C LEU A 19 -4.77 4.81 3.71
N ALA A 20 -5.85 5.32 4.30
CA ALA A 20 -6.30 4.91 5.63
C ALA A 20 -6.76 3.44 5.66
N ALA A 21 -7.25 2.90 4.54
CA ALA A 21 -7.58 1.49 4.36
C ALA A 21 -6.32 0.61 4.12
N GLY A 22 -5.13 1.20 4.03
CA GLY A 22 -3.86 0.48 3.89
C GLY A 22 -3.52 0.11 2.45
N TYR A 23 -4.09 0.78 1.46
CA TYR A 23 -3.66 0.66 0.07
C TYR A 23 -2.33 1.39 -0.15
N VAL A 24 -1.47 0.80 -0.98
CA VAL A 24 -0.16 1.37 -1.32
C VAL A 24 0.14 1.13 -2.80
N LEU A 25 0.84 2.09 -3.42
CA LEU A 25 1.33 1.96 -4.79
C LEU A 25 2.64 1.19 -4.76
N SER A 26 2.60 -0.09 -5.14
CA SER A 26 3.77 -0.98 -5.07
C SER A 26 4.99 -0.46 -5.81
N CYS A 27 4.81 0.21 -6.95
CA CYS A 27 5.89 0.81 -7.73
C CYS A 27 6.59 2.00 -7.05
N GLN A 28 5.91 2.64 -6.08
CA GLN A 28 6.36 3.85 -5.39
C GLN A 28 6.63 3.59 -3.89
N SER A 29 6.50 2.33 -3.45
CA SER A 29 6.63 1.92 -2.05
C SER A 29 7.98 1.24 -1.82
N LEU A 30 8.67 1.65 -0.76
CA LEU A 30 9.93 1.05 -0.30
C LEU A 30 9.71 0.36 1.06
N PRO A 31 10.15 -0.88 1.24
CA PRO A 31 10.00 -1.58 2.51
C PRO A 31 10.83 -0.90 3.61
N THR A 32 10.21 -0.66 4.76
CA THR A 32 10.87 -0.14 5.97
C THR A 32 10.97 -1.18 7.08
N SER A 33 10.28 -2.32 6.94
CA SER A 33 10.41 -3.51 7.78
C SER A 33 11.22 -4.61 7.09
N GLY A 34 11.71 -5.58 7.88
CA GLY A 34 12.51 -6.70 7.38
C GLY A 34 11.73 -7.71 6.52
N ASP A 35 10.41 -7.74 6.61
CA ASP A 35 9.52 -8.55 5.78
C ASP A 35 8.27 -7.75 5.43
N VAL A 36 7.81 -7.83 4.18
CA VAL A 36 6.62 -7.15 3.66
C VAL A 36 5.86 -8.10 2.74
N VAL A 37 4.55 -8.22 2.96
CA VAL A 37 3.63 -8.99 2.12
C VAL A 37 2.56 -8.05 1.57
N VAL A 38 2.42 -8.03 0.24
CA VAL A 38 1.44 -7.22 -0.49
C VAL A 38 0.52 -8.14 -1.26
N ASP A 39 -0.79 -7.98 -1.07
CA ASP A 39 -1.81 -8.66 -1.85
C ASP A 39 -2.41 -7.70 -2.90
N PHE A 40 -2.21 -8.06 -4.17
CA PHE A 40 -2.55 -7.30 -5.38
C PHE A 40 -3.97 -7.56 -5.89
N ASP A 41 -4.59 -8.67 -5.47
CA ASP A 41 -5.89 -9.13 -5.97
C ASP A 41 -7.00 -8.94 -4.94
N ALA A 42 -6.80 -8.02 -4.00
CA ALA A 42 -7.86 -7.47 -3.14
C ALA A 42 -8.84 -6.65 -4.00
N ARG A 43 -9.53 -7.30 -4.95
CA ARG A 43 -10.49 -6.69 -5.85
C ARG A 43 -11.62 -6.06 -5.04
N GLY A 44 -11.62 -4.72 -5.02
CA GLY A 44 -12.77 -3.83 -4.85
C GLY A 44 -13.62 -4.09 -3.61
N MET A 45 -13.30 -3.41 -2.51
CA MET A 45 -14.33 -3.09 -1.52
C MET A 45 -15.36 -2.18 -2.21
N ALA A 46 -16.61 -2.64 -2.16
CA ALA A 46 -17.79 -2.06 -2.79
C ALA A 46 -18.09 -0.63 -2.34
#